data_AF-A0A8J4PZM3-F1
#
_entry.id   AF-A0A8J4PZM3-F1
#
_cell.length_a   1.000
_cell.length_b   1.000
_cell.length_c   1.000
_cell.angle_alpha   90.00
_cell.angle_beta   90.00
_cell.angle_gamma   90.00
#
_symmetry.space_group_name_H-M   'P 1'
#
loop_
_entity.id
_entity.type
_entity.pdbx_description
1 polymer ?
#
loop_
_entity_poly.entity_id
_entity_poly.type
_entity_poly.pdbx_seq_one_letter_code
_entity_poly.pdbx_strand_id
1 'polypeptide(L)'
;MSDDEDMMYDDGDEYFDDDDDQEDQNDEESEGVEIENQYYNSKGLIEDSIPDAIKSYEKVIDLEDGVKGEWGFKALKKITKLNFQIENYDVMLEKYKQFLSYTKSAVTSNYSEKGINSILDMISTNTKLDLDLVQKVYDLTLKCLLDAKNEVCFIDIIYFII
;
A
#
# COMPACT_ATOMS: atom_id res chain seq x y z
N MET A 1 -33.19 -27.20 -18.74
CA MET A 1 -31.91 -27.52 -19.39
C MET A 1 -31.39 -26.18 -19.87
N SER A 2 -30.84 -25.41 -18.93
CA SER A 2 -29.40 -25.33 -18.57
C SER A 2 -28.72 -24.35 -19.51
N ASP A 3 -28.95 -23.08 -19.19
CA ASP A 3 -28.31 -21.90 -19.76
C ASP A 3 -27.17 -21.57 -18.79
N ASP A 4 -26.00 -22.13 -19.07
CA ASP A 4 -24.83 -22.11 -18.20
C ASP A 4 -23.62 -22.12 -19.12
N GLU A 5 -23.27 -20.95 -19.65
CA GLU A 5 -22.01 -20.74 -20.38
C GLU A 5 -21.58 -19.27 -20.24
N ASP A 6 -20.59 -19.10 -19.36
CA ASP A 6 -19.54 -18.08 -19.33
C ASP A 6 -19.92 -16.61 -19.09
N MET A 7 -20.15 -16.29 -17.80
CA MET A 7 -19.77 -14.99 -17.25
C MET A 7 -18.23 -14.87 -17.24
N MET A 8 -17.64 -14.45 -18.36
CA MET A 8 -16.29 -13.92 -18.37
C MET A 8 -16.26 -12.66 -17.49
N TYR A 9 -15.66 -12.79 -16.32
CA TYR A 9 -15.27 -11.67 -15.47
C TYR A 9 -14.13 -10.90 -16.15
N ASP A 10 -14.49 -9.99 -17.04
CA ASP A 10 -13.62 -8.94 -17.58
C ASP A 10 -13.61 -7.75 -16.60
N ASP A 11 -13.06 -7.96 -15.40
CA ASP A 11 -12.89 -6.91 -14.36
C ASP A 11 -11.44 -6.92 -13.83
N GLY A 12 -10.49 -7.28 -14.70
CA GLY A 12 -9.07 -7.46 -14.35
C GLY A 12 -8.16 -6.28 -14.74
N ASP A 13 -8.58 -5.44 -15.68
CA ASP A 13 -7.69 -4.50 -16.38
C ASP A 13 -7.83 -3.02 -15.99
N GLU A 14 -8.84 -2.61 -15.21
CA GLU A 14 -9.01 -1.18 -14.85
C GLU A 14 -8.31 -0.74 -13.55
N TYR A 15 -7.77 -1.66 -12.75
CA TYR A 15 -7.11 -1.30 -11.48
C TYR A 15 -5.58 -1.12 -11.60
N PHE A 16 -5.04 -1.38 -12.80
CA PHE A 16 -3.64 -1.17 -13.13
C PHE A 16 -3.43 0.20 -13.78
N ASP A 17 -4.16 1.22 -13.32
CA ASP A 17 -3.89 2.59 -13.74
C ASP A 17 -2.53 3.00 -13.18
N ASP A 18 -1.55 2.96 -14.07
CA ASP A 18 -0.10 3.08 -13.86
C ASP A 18 0.35 4.55 -13.80
N ASP A 19 -0.60 5.49 -13.91
CA ASP A 19 -0.34 6.94 -13.92
C ASP A 19 0.12 7.49 -12.56
N ASP A 20 -0.13 6.76 -11.47
CA ASP A 20 0.17 7.20 -10.10
C ASP A 20 1.65 6.96 -9.70
N ASP A 21 2.42 6.17 -10.47
CA ASP A 21 3.82 5.84 -10.18
C ASP A 21 4.82 6.80 -10.84
N GLN A 22 4.35 7.67 -11.75
CA GLN A 22 5.20 8.61 -12.52
C GLN A 22 5.31 10.01 -11.88
N GLU A 23 4.47 10.35 -10.89
CA GLU A 23 4.33 11.75 -10.44
C GLU A 23 5.34 12.23 -9.39
N ASP A 24 6.09 11.36 -8.72
CA ASP A 24 7.05 11.77 -7.69
C ASP A 24 8.38 11.04 -7.88
N GLN A 25 9.16 11.48 -8.87
CA GLN A 25 10.61 11.27 -8.90
C GLN A 25 11.24 12.39 -8.06
N ASN A 26 11.48 12.15 -6.77
CA ASN A 26 12.53 12.90 -6.07
C ASN A 26 13.87 12.26 -6.46
N ASP A 27 14.64 12.98 -7.28
CA ASP A 27 16.00 12.66 -7.70
C ASP A 27 16.99 12.68 -6.51
N GLU A 28 16.82 11.81 -5.52
CA GLU A 28 17.88 11.51 -4.54
C GLU A 28 18.72 10.34 -5.05
N GLU A 29 19.65 10.73 -5.92
CA GLU A 29 20.64 9.94 -6.64
C GLU A 29 21.61 9.19 -5.70
N SER A 30 21.66 7.85 -5.84
CA SER A 30 22.85 6.96 -5.69
C SER A 30 22.77 5.79 -4.68
N GLU A 31 21.84 5.75 -3.72
CA GLU A 31 21.71 4.61 -2.76
C GLU A 31 20.35 3.92 -2.92
N GLY A 32 20.12 3.29 -4.08
CA GLY A 32 18.83 2.62 -4.33
C GLY A 32 18.76 1.74 -5.58
N VAL A 33 19.83 1.65 -6.38
CA VAL A 33 19.81 0.98 -7.69
C VAL A 33 19.40 -0.51 -7.59
N GLU A 34 19.81 -1.21 -6.52
CA GLU A 34 19.43 -2.61 -6.31
C GLU A 34 17.94 -2.75 -5.97
N ILE A 35 17.41 -1.84 -5.15
CA ILE A 35 16.01 -1.81 -4.73
C ILE A 35 15.11 -1.42 -5.92
N GLU A 36 15.53 -0.43 -6.70
CA GLU A 36 14.86 0.01 -7.92
C GLU A 36 14.79 -1.10 -8.97
N ASN A 37 15.92 -1.77 -9.26
CA ASN A 37 15.95 -2.90 -10.19
C ASN A 37 15.01 -4.02 -9.74
N GLN A 38 14.98 -4.31 -8.44
CA GLN A 38 14.08 -5.31 -7.87
C GLN A 38 12.60 -4.89 -7.98
N TYR A 39 12.29 -3.60 -7.81
CA TYR A 39 10.93 -3.07 -7.98
C TYR A 39 10.41 -3.23 -9.41
N TYR A 40 11.20 -2.84 -10.41
CA TYR A 40 10.81 -3.00 -11.82
C TYR A 40 10.71 -4.47 -12.24
N ASN A 41 11.60 -5.33 -11.74
CA ASN A 41 11.50 -6.77 -11.95
C ASN A 41 10.18 -7.33 -11.38
N SER A 42 9.79 -6.87 -10.18
CA SER A 42 8.53 -7.25 -9.55
C SER A 42 7.32 -6.79 -10.36
N LYS A 43 7.41 -5.65 -11.04
CA LYS A 43 6.35 -5.14 -11.92
C LYS A 43 6.11 -6.03 -13.12
N GLY A 44 7.18 -6.49 -13.78
CA GLY A 44 7.05 -7.43 -14.91
C GLY A 44 6.44 -8.78 -14.50
N LEU A 45 6.70 -9.23 -13.26
CA LEU A 45 6.14 -10.48 -12.73
C LEU A 45 4.63 -10.43 -12.47
N ILE A 46 4.00 -9.26 -12.44
CA ILE A 46 2.56 -9.14 -12.21
C ILE A 46 1.77 -9.77 -13.36
N GLU A 47 2.26 -9.61 -14.60
CA GLU A 47 1.64 -10.20 -15.80
C GLU A 47 1.72 -11.73 -15.80
N ASP A 48 2.79 -12.29 -15.22
CA ASP A 48 2.97 -13.74 -15.10
C ASP A 48 2.19 -14.36 -13.92
N SER A 49 2.37 -13.81 -12.72
CA SER A 49 1.85 -14.38 -11.47
C SER A 49 1.78 -13.34 -10.35
N ILE A 50 0.57 -12.88 -10.03
CA ILE A 50 0.28 -11.97 -8.89
C ILE A 50 0.93 -12.45 -7.57
N PRO A 51 0.79 -13.71 -7.12
CA PRO A 51 1.37 -14.13 -5.84
C PRO A 51 2.90 -14.15 -5.83
N ASP A 52 3.55 -14.36 -6.98
CA ASP A 52 5.02 -14.28 -7.05
C ASP A 52 5.50 -12.84 -7.18
N ALA A 53 4.75 -11.97 -7.85
CA ALA A 53 4.99 -10.54 -7.84
C ALA A 53 4.93 -9.96 -6.42
N ILE A 54 3.94 -10.35 -5.60
CA ILE A 54 3.84 -9.95 -4.19
C ILE A 54 5.12 -10.30 -3.43
N LYS A 55 5.60 -11.55 -3.53
CA LYS A 55 6.86 -11.97 -2.88
C LYS A 55 8.06 -11.18 -3.40
N SER A 56 8.06 -10.84 -4.69
CA SER A 56 9.13 -10.05 -5.29
C SER A 56 9.15 -8.61 -4.75
N TYR A 57 7.98 -8.00 -4.55
CA TYR A 57 7.85 -6.71 -3.87
C TYR A 57 8.20 -6.79 -2.38
N GLU A 58 7.90 -7.89 -1.69
CA GLU A 58 8.35 -8.07 -0.31
C GLU A 58 9.87 -8.05 -0.19
N LYS A 59 10.58 -8.59 -1.20
CA LYS A 59 12.06 -8.46 -1.25
C LYS A 59 12.52 -7.02 -1.37
N VAL A 60 11.78 -6.14 -2.05
CA VAL A 60 12.11 -4.70 -2.12
C VAL A 60 12.13 -4.10 -0.71
N ILE A 61 11.19 -4.50 0.14
CA ILE A 61 11.09 -4.07 1.54
C ILE A 61 12.20 -4.68 2.39
N ASP A 62 12.53 -5.96 2.16
CA ASP A 62 13.64 -6.62 2.88
C ASP A 62 15.00 -6.00 2.52
N LEU A 63 15.19 -5.59 1.26
CA LEU A 63 16.41 -4.92 0.78
C LEU A 63 16.62 -3.53 1.38
N GLU A 64 15.56 -2.87 1.86
CA GLU A 64 15.67 -1.60 2.59
C GLU A 64 16.30 -1.77 4.00
N ASP A 65 16.53 -3.00 4.48
CA ASP A 65 17.18 -3.34 5.77
C ASP A 65 16.63 -2.52 6.97
N GLY A 66 15.33 -2.24 6.94
CA GLY A 66 14.63 -1.47 7.98
C GLY A 66 14.74 0.07 7.86
N VAL A 67 15.47 0.59 6.87
CA VAL A 67 15.47 2.02 6.52
C VAL A 67 14.26 2.27 5.63
N LYS A 68 13.18 2.79 6.22
CA LYS A 68 11.95 3.06 5.47
C LYS A 68 12.18 4.12 4.40
N GLY A 69 12.23 3.69 3.14
CA GLY A 69 12.42 4.55 1.99
C GLY A 69 11.17 4.72 1.14
N GLU A 70 11.31 5.51 0.08
CA GLU A 70 10.24 5.74 -0.89
C GLU A 70 9.90 4.46 -1.68
N TRP A 71 10.90 3.63 -1.97
CA TRP A 71 10.72 2.38 -2.71
C TRP A 71 9.89 1.35 -1.94
N GLY A 72 10.12 1.19 -0.63
CA GLY A 72 9.29 0.36 0.22
C GLY A 72 7.86 0.89 0.35
N PHE A 73 7.68 2.21 0.37
CA PHE A 73 6.35 2.82 0.33
C PHE A 73 5.60 2.48 -0.97
N LYS A 74 6.26 2.64 -2.13
CA LYS A 74 5.71 2.27 -3.44
C LYS A 74 5.39 0.76 -3.51
N ALA A 75 6.30 -0.08 -3.03
CA ALA A 75 6.13 -1.54 -2.99
C ALA A 75 4.93 -1.95 -2.11
N LEU A 76 4.81 -1.38 -0.90
CA LEU A 76 3.70 -1.66 0.01
C LEU A 76 2.34 -1.22 -0.55
N LYS A 77 2.29 -0.08 -1.26
CA LYS A 77 1.09 0.37 -1.98
C LYS A 77 0.67 -0.68 -3.01
N LYS A 78 1.61 -1.16 -3.84
CA LYS A 78 1.34 -2.21 -4.85
C LYS A 78 0.95 -3.54 -4.23
N ILE A 79 1.67 -4.02 -3.21
CA ILE A 79 1.32 -5.26 -2.49
C ILE A 79 -0.10 -5.20 -1.94
N THR A 80 -0.51 -4.06 -1.37
CA THR A 80 -1.86 -3.88 -0.82
C THR A 80 -2.92 -3.99 -1.92
N LYS A 81 -2.71 -3.34 -3.06
CA LYS A 81 -3.60 -3.44 -4.23
C LYS A 81 -3.66 -4.86 -4.80
N LEU A 82 -2.53 -5.55 -4.92
CA LEU A 82 -2.46 -6.93 -5.43
C LEU A 82 -3.15 -7.92 -4.48
N ASN A 83 -2.98 -7.78 -3.16
CA ASN A 83 -3.67 -8.63 -2.19
C ASN A 83 -5.19 -8.41 -2.20
N PHE A 84 -5.62 -7.18 -2.47
CA PHE A 84 -7.02 -6.86 -2.63
C PHE A 84 -7.63 -7.57 -3.85
N GLN A 85 -6.90 -7.64 -4.97
CA GLN A 85 -7.33 -8.31 -6.20
C GLN A 85 -7.53 -9.81 -6.04
N ILE A 86 -6.66 -10.48 -5.27
CA ILE A 86 -6.79 -11.92 -4.96
C ILE A 86 -7.77 -12.19 -3.81
N GLU A 87 -8.54 -11.19 -3.38
CA GLU A 87 -9.51 -11.24 -2.27
C GLU A 87 -8.90 -11.70 -0.94
N ASN A 88 -7.58 -11.53 -0.75
CA ASN A 88 -6.88 -11.91 0.46
C ASN A 88 -6.85 -10.76 1.47
N TYR A 89 -8.02 -10.50 2.05
CA TYR A 89 -8.25 -9.31 2.88
C TYR A 89 -7.48 -9.32 4.20
N ASP A 90 -7.24 -10.49 4.81
CA ASP A 90 -6.46 -10.60 6.04
C ASP A 90 -5.02 -10.11 5.84
N VAL A 91 -4.35 -10.61 4.80
CA VAL A 91 -2.99 -10.18 4.46
C VAL A 91 -2.97 -8.73 3.98
N MET A 92 -3.98 -8.31 3.21
CA MET A 92 -4.14 -6.92 2.79
C MET A 92 -4.14 -5.96 3.99
N LEU A 93 -4.88 -6.27 5.06
CA LEU A 93 -4.92 -5.46 6.28
C LEU A 93 -3.57 -5.37 6.98
N GLU A 94 -2.82 -6.48 7.05
CA GLU A 94 -1.46 -6.48 7.62
C GLU A 94 -0.51 -5.59 6.81
N LYS A 95 -0.56 -5.69 5.48
CA LYS A 95 0.27 -4.88 4.58
C LYS A 95 -0.14 -3.42 4.59
N TYR A 96 -1.43 -3.11 4.67
CA TYR A 96 -1.93 -1.74 4.82
C TYR A 96 -1.46 -1.11 6.14
N LYS A 97 -1.42 -1.88 7.23
CA LYS A 97 -0.86 -1.41 8.50
C LYS A 97 0.64 -1.12 8.39
N GLN A 98 1.40 -1.93 7.65
CA GLN A 98 2.81 -1.64 7.36
C GLN A 98 2.96 -0.38 6.50
N PHE A 99 2.14 -0.21 5.46
CA PHE A 99 2.09 0.98 4.62
C PHE A 99 1.85 2.26 5.45
N LEU A 100 0.86 2.24 6.35
CA LEU A 100 0.59 3.33 7.29
C LEU A 100 1.75 3.61 8.26
N SER A 101 2.67 2.67 8.48
CA SER A 101 3.87 2.93 9.26
C SER A 101 4.96 3.66 8.47
N TYR A 102 4.94 3.56 7.14
CA TYR A 102 5.85 4.27 6.23
C TYR A 102 5.40 5.71 6.01
N THR A 103 4.08 5.98 6.00
CA THR A 103 3.54 7.35 5.87
C THR A 103 4.05 8.31 6.94
N LYS A 104 4.40 7.80 8.13
CA LYS A 104 4.89 8.62 9.25
C LYS A 104 6.35 9.06 9.14
N SER A 105 7.19 8.33 8.41
CA SER A 105 8.65 8.48 8.50
C SER A 105 9.38 8.50 7.16
N ALA A 106 8.82 7.85 6.13
CA ALA A 106 9.50 7.63 4.85
C ALA A 106 9.17 8.68 3.79
N VAL A 107 8.00 9.33 3.89
CA VAL A 107 7.46 10.19 2.84
C VAL A 107 6.81 11.45 3.42
N THR A 108 6.64 12.48 2.59
CA THR A 108 5.99 13.73 3.01
C THR A 108 4.51 13.51 3.34
N SER A 109 3.95 14.39 4.18
CA SER A 109 2.52 14.32 4.56
C SER A 109 1.57 14.39 3.35
N ASN A 110 1.96 15.13 2.31
CA ASN A 110 1.13 15.29 1.11
C ASN A 110 1.13 14.02 0.24
N TYR A 111 2.30 13.36 0.13
CA TYR A 111 2.43 12.11 -0.62
C TYR A 111 1.75 10.94 0.08
N SER A 112 1.87 10.87 1.41
CA SER A 112 1.17 9.86 2.20
C SER A 112 -0.35 10.03 2.15
N GLU A 113 -0.87 11.26 2.18
CA GLU A 113 -2.31 11.52 2.06
C GLU A 113 -2.86 11.07 0.70
N LYS A 114 -2.16 11.38 -0.41
CA LYS A 114 -2.49 10.86 -1.75
C LYS A 114 -2.53 9.33 -1.75
N GLY A 115 -1.50 8.67 -1.20
CA GLY A 115 -1.43 7.21 -1.14
C GLY A 115 -2.55 6.57 -0.31
N ILE A 116 -2.90 7.17 0.83
CA ILE A 116 -4.02 6.72 1.67
C ILE A 116 -5.35 6.88 0.92
N ASN A 117 -5.60 8.03 0.31
CA ASN A 117 -6.83 8.29 -0.44
C ASN A 117 -6.99 7.33 -1.61
N SER A 118 -5.91 7.05 -2.37
CA SER A 118 -5.90 6.05 -3.45
C SER A 118 -6.40 4.67 -2.99
N ILE A 119 -6.01 4.23 -1.79
CA ILE A 119 -6.45 2.93 -1.22
C ILE A 119 -7.89 3.02 -0.72
N LEU A 120 -8.29 4.11 -0.06
CA LEU A 120 -9.66 4.31 0.40
C LEU A 120 -10.65 4.41 -0.77
N ASP A 121 -10.27 5.05 -1.86
CA ASP A 121 -11.07 5.17 -3.08
C ASP A 121 -11.27 3.80 -3.74
N MET A 122 -10.21 3.00 -3.80
CA MET A 122 -10.28 1.61 -4.27
C MET A 122 -11.27 0.76 -3.44
N ILE A 123 -11.20 0.87 -2.12
CA ILE A 123 -12.08 0.12 -1.21
C ILE A 123 -13.52 0.62 -1.28
N SER A 124 -13.72 1.95 -1.32
CA SER A 124 -15.07 2.53 -1.35
C SER A 124 -15.80 2.32 -2.67
N THR A 125 -15.06 2.16 -3.78
CA THR A 125 -15.62 1.87 -5.10
C THR A 125 -16.09 0.42 -5.21
N ASN A 126 -15.44 -0.51 -4.49
CA ASN A 126 -15.79 -1.91 -4.55
C ASN A 126 -17.00 -2.25 -3.67
N THR A 127 -18.18 -2.20 -4.28
CA THR A 127 -19.49 -2.45 -3.65
C THR A 127 -19.70 -3.89 -3.15
N LYS A 128 -18.81 -4.83 -3.49
CA LYS A 128 -18.89 -6.24 -3.06
C LYS A 128 -18.17 -6.50 -1.74
N LEU A 129 -17.44 -5.53 -1.20
CA LEU A 129 -16.69 -5.72 0.04
C LEU A 129 -17.59 -5.83 1.26
N ASP A 130 -17.18 -6.70 2.18
CA ASP A 130 -17.78 -6.74 3.50
C ASP A 130 -17.61 -5.40 4.21
N LEU A 131 -18.73 -4.85 4.68
CA LEU A 131 -18.77 -3.60 5.46
C LEU A 131 -17.83 -3.65 6.67
N ASP A 132 -17.61 -4.84 7.24
CA ASP A 132 -16.69 -5.05 8.36
C ASP A 132 -15.22 -4.79 7.98
N LEU A 133 -14.81 -5.20 6.78
CA LEU A 133 -13.46 -4.94 6.25
C LEU A 133 -13.27 -3.46 5.95
N VAL A 134 -14.26 -2.85 5.30
CA VAL A 134 -14.26 -1.40 5.01
C VAL A 134 -14.09 -0.62 6.32
N GLN A 135 -14.90 -0.95 7.34
CA GLN A 135 -14.82 -0.31 8.65
C GLN A 135 -13.45 -0.49 9.31
N LYS A 136 -12.86 -1.69 9.26
CA LYS A 136 -11.51 -1.95 9.79
C LYS A 136 -10.45 -1.10 9.13
N VAL A 137 -10.52 -0.91 7.81
CA VAL A 137 -9.56 -0.06 7.09
C VAL A 137 -9.68 1.38 7.54
N TYR A 138 -10.89 1.96 7.56
CA TYR A 138 -11.12 3.32 8.04
C TYR A 138 -10.66 3.51 9.49
N ASP A 139 -10.94 2.55 10.38
CA ASP A 139 -10.49 2.59 11.77
C ASP A 139 -8.96 2.58 11.90
N LEU A 140 -8.26 1.79 11.06
CA LEU A 140 -6.80 1.75 11.04
C LEU A 140 -6.21 3.07 10.52
N THR A 141 -6.77 3.62 9.44
CA THR A 141 -6.34 4.92 8.90
C THR A 141 -6.53 6.02 9.93
N LEU A 142 -7.69 6.09 10.57
CA LEU A 142 -8.00 7.10 11.58
C LEU A 142 -7.05 6.99 12.78
N LYS A 143 -6.80 5.79 13.29
CA LYS A 143 -5.83 5.56 14.37
C LYS A 143 -4.42 6.02 13.98
N CYS A 144 -3.98 5.69 12.77
CA CYS A 144 -2.66 6.11 12.31
C CYS A 144 -2.53 7.63 12.18
N LEU A 145 -3.55 8.31 11.61
CA LEU A 145 -3.58 9.76 11.49
C LEU A 145 -3.71 10.48 12.83
N LEU A 146 -4.47 9.90 13.78
CA LEU A 146 -4.56 10.41 15.15
C LEU A 146 -3.23 10.31 15.87
N ASP A 147 -2.53 9.18 15.76
CA ASP A 147 -1.19 9.04 16.34
C ASP A 147 -0.21 10.03 15.70
N ALA A 148 -0.25 10.21 14.37
CA ALA A 148 0.59 11.18 13.68
C ALA A 148 0.32 12.64 14.12
N LYS A 149 -0.95 12.99 14.41
CA LYS A 149 -1.30 14.30 15.00
C LYS A 149 -0.92 14.41 16.48
N ASN A 150 -0.97 13.31 17.23
CA ASN A 150 -0.69 13.29 18.66
C ASN A 150 0.79 13.22 19.01
N GLU A 151 1.71 13.04 18.05
CA GLU A 151 3.15 13.18 18.31
C GLU A 151 3.54 14.60 18.77
N VAL A 152 2.69 15.61 18.54
CA VAL A 152 2.87 16.96 19.15
C VAL A 152 2.38 17.01 20.61
N CYS A 153 1.45 16.14 21.03
CA CYS A 153 0.89 16.16 22.39
C CYS A 153 1.49 15.13 23.35
N PHE A 154 2.10 14.05 22.86
CA PHE A 154 2.63 12.98 23.72
C PHE A 154 4.02 13.27 24.30
N ILE A 155 4.75 14.23 23.74
CA ILE A 155 6.07 14.61 24.26
C ILE A 155 5.95 15.56 25.48
N ASP A 156 4.88 16.35 25.58
CA ASP A 156 4.72 17.35 26.65
C ASP A 156 4.10 16.79 27.95
N ILE A 157 3.43 15.64 27.93
CA ILE A 157 2.81 15.09 29.15
C ILE A 157 3.84 14.38 30.04
N ILE A 158 4.96 13.92 29.49
CA ILE A 158 6.00 13.24 30.29
C ILE A 158 6.90 14.25 31.03
N TYR A 159 7.04 15.49 30.55
CA TYR A 159 7.89 16.51 31.19
C TYR A 159 7.20 17.31 32.32
N PHE A 160 5.92 17.08 32.61
CA PHE A 160 5.20 17.82 33.67
C PHE A 160 4.99 17.02 34.97
N ILE A 161 5.51 15.78 35.07
CA ILE A 161 5.43 14.94 36.28
C ILE A 161 6.82 14.48 36.76
N ILE A 162 7.83 15.34 36.64
CA ILE A 162 9.08 15.28 37.42
C ILE A 162 9.40 16.71 37.86
#